data_AF-A0A9X0BWI7-F1
#
_entry.id   AF-A0A9X0BWI7-F1
#
_cell.length_a   1.000
_cell.length_b   1.000
_cell.length_c   1.000
_cell.angle_alpha   90.00
_cell.angle_beta   90.00
_cell.angle_gamma   90.00
#
_symmetry.space_group_name_H-M   'P 1'
#
loop_
_entity.id
_entity.type
_entity.pdbx_description
1 polymer ?
#
loop_
_entity_poly.entity_id
_entity_poly.type
_entity_poly.pdbx_seq_one_letter_code
_entity_poly.pdbx_strand_id
1 'polypeptide(L)'
;MKRLPFLILYILFQLLAGTVEALNGAAGAETTFLYQAYVLERAHVTDEKCHLIAPKCPVPAGKTACSFANFVKYISTESAREQNEPRWSLFKTIFDNAGDKPLIDTSKDLREAGFHAGYDQARLCPKEKDSPSVSVTIRGMRGIATATKKNQYPDQSKK
;
A
#
# COMPACT_ATOMS: atom_id res chain seq x y z
N MET A 1 44.71 15.86 12.82
CA MET A 1 43.34 15.46 13.21
C MET A 1 42.32 16.06 12.23
N LYS A 2 41.95 15.35 11.15
CA LYS A 2 40.99 15.85 10.12
C LYS A 2 39.94 14.80 9.68
N ARG A 3 39.88 13.63 10.33
CA ARG A 3 39.00 12.51 9.94
C ARG A 3 37.66 12.45 10.69
N LEU A 4 37.53 13.20 11.79
CA LEU A 4 36.32 13.26 12.61
C LEU A 4 35.06 13.77 11.84
N PRO A 5 35.14 14.80 10.97
CA PRO A 5 33.94 15.26 10.25
C PRO A 5 33.46 14.26 9.18
N PHE A 6 34.35 13.49 8.57
CA PHE A 6 33.99 12.46 7.58
C PHE A 6 33.27 11.26 8.22
N LEU A 7 33.67 10.86 9.41
CA LEU A 7 33.01 9.77 10.16
C LEU A 7 31.60 10.16 10.62
N ILE A 8 31.40 11.40 11.05
CA ILE A 8 30.07 11.90 11.44
C ILE A 8 29.15 11.98 10.21
N LEU A 9 29.65 12.44 9.07
CA LEU A 9 28.88 12.46 7.82
C LEU A 9 28.47 11.04 7.39
N TYR A 10 29.38 10.07 7.48
CA TYR A 10 29.13 8.68 7.11
C TYR A 10 28.07 8.02 8.00
N ILE A 11 28.13 8.26 9.33
CA ILE A 11 27.13 7.76 10.28
C ILE A 11 25.76 8.37 10.00
N LEU A 12 25.69 9.66 9.69
CA LEU A 12 24.44 10.33 9.30
C LEU A 12 23.87 9.76 7.99
N PHE A 13 24.70 9.50 6.98
CA PHE A 13 24.27 8.85 5.75
C PHE A 13 23.77 7.41 5.98
N GLN A 14 24.41 6.63 6.86
CA GLN A 14 23.94 5.28 7.20
C GLN A 14 22.62 5.30 7.97
N LEU A 15 22.44 6.24 8.90
CA LEU A 15 21.17 6.45 9.62
C LEU A 15 20.06 6.88 8.67
N LEU A 16 20.34 7.78 7.73
CA LEU A 16 19.39 8.23 6.71
C LEU A 16 19.07 7.13 5.69
N ALA A 17 20.04 6.32 5.28
CA ALA A 17 19.82 5.19 4.40
C ALA A 17 18.92 4.14 5.07
N GLY A 18 19.16 3.81 6.34
CA GLY A 18 18.32 2.89 7.10
C GLY A 18 16.89 3.38 7.32
N THR A 19 16.68 4.68 7.56
CA THR A 19 15.33 5.24 7.67
C THR A 19 14.60 5.28 6.32
N VAL A 20 15.29 5.60 5.23
CA VAL A 20 14.73 5.55 3.86
C VAL A 20 14.40 4.11 3.45
N GLU A 21 15.25 3.12 3.78
CA GLU A 21 14.97 1.70 3.54
C GLU A 21 13.79 1.18 4.38
N ALA A 22 13.65 1.63 5.63
CA ALA A 22 12.50 1.30 6.46
C ALA A 22 11.21 1.95 5.94
N LEU A 23 11.27 3.21 5.50
CA LEU A 23 10.12 3.94 4.93
C LEU A 23 9.66 3.33 3.60
N ASN A 24 10.59 3.00 2.71
CA ASN A 24 10.31 2.38 1.41
C ASN A 24 9.87 0.91 1.56
N GLY A 25 10.36 0.20 2.59
CA GLY A 25 9.85 -1.13 2.95
C GLY A 25 8.40 -1.09 3.44
N ALA A 26 8.08 -0.12 4.31
CA ALA A 26 6.72 0.10 4.79
C ALA A 26 5.76 0.44 3.64
N ALA A 27 6.20 1.25 2.68
CA ALA A 27 5.44 1.62 1.48
C ALA A 27 4.95 0.41 0.67
N GLY A 28 5.84 -0.56 0.38
CA GLY A 28 5.47 -1.75 -0.38
C GLY A 28 4.50 -2.68 0.38
N ALA A 29 4.70 -2.84 1.68
CA ALA A 29 3.83 -3.66 2.52
C ALA A 29 2.43 -3.03 2.67
N GLU A 30 2.37 -1.72 2.91
CA GLU A 30 1.13 -0.96 2.99
C GLU A 30 0.33 -1.00 1.69
N THR A 31 1.00 -0.77 0.55
CA THR A 31 0.36 -0.82 -0.78
C THR A 31 -0.26 -2.21 -1.05
N THR A 32 0.45 -3.28 -0.66
CA THR A 32 -0.04 -4.65 -0.79
C THR A 32 -1.24 -4.90 0.13
N PHE A 33 -1.17 -4.44 1.38
CA PHE A 33 -2.28 -4.53 2.33
C PHE A 33 -3.55 -3.82 1.81
N LEU A 34 -3.40 -2.60 1.28
CA LEU A 34 -4.52 -1.84 0.70
C LEU A 34 -5.18 -2.59 -0.46
N TYR A 35 -4.40 -3.24 -1.32
CA TYR A 35 -4.95 -4.04 -2.42
C TYR A 35 -5.67 -5.30 -1.92
N GLN A 36 -5.14 -5.99 -0.91
CA GLN A 36 -5.81 -7.14 -0.32
C GLN A 36 -7.15 -6.74 0.33
N ALA A 37 -7.18 -5.62 1.04
CA ALA A 37 -8.43 -5.09 1.60
C ALA A 37 -9.45 -4.76 0.50
N TYR A 38 -9.01 -4.14 -0.59
CA TYR A 38 -9.84 -3.87 -1.76
C TYR A 38 -10.43 -5.16 -2.37
N VAL A 39 -9.62 -6.19 -2.62
CA VAL A 39 -10.10 -7.46 -3.19
C VAL A 39 -11.07 -8.18 -2.24
N LEU A 40 -10.78 -8.18 -0.92
CA LEU A 40 -11.67 -8.75 0.08
C LEU A 40 -13.01 -8.02 0.14
N GLU A 41 -13.01 -6.69 0.08
CA GLU A 41 -14.24 -5.90 0.00
C GLU A 41 -15.06 -6.29 -1.23
N ARG A 42 -14.42 -6.38 -2.41
CA ARG A 42 -15.09 -6.76 -3.66
C ARG A 42 -15.69 -8.17 -3.62
N ALA A 43 -15.09 -9.08 -2.85
CA ALA A 43 -15.59 -10.43 -2.70
C ALA A 43 -16.81 -10.53 -1.76
N HIS A 44 -16.98 -9.60 -0.81
CA HIS A 44 -17.98 -9.73 0.27
C HIS A 44 -19.07 -8.66 0.27
N VAL A 45 -18.80 -7.49 -0.32
CA VAL A 45 -19.78 -6.40 -0.46
C VAL A 45 -20.39 -6.47 -1.85
N THR A 46 -21.62 -6.97 -1.96
CA THR A 46 -22.27 -7.17 -3.27
C THR A 46 -22.94 -5.92 -3.83
N ASP A 47 -23.31 -4.96 -2.97
CA ASP A 47 -23.84 -3.67 -3.42
C ASP A 47 -22.69 -2.73 -3.77
N GLU A 48 -22.59 -2.36 -5.05
CA GLU A 48 -21.54 -1.49 -5.56
C GLU A 48 -21.49 -0.12 -4.86
N LYS A 49 -22.64 0.40 -4.40
CA LYS A 49 -22.73 1.69 -3.71
C LYS A 49 -22.13 1.63 -2.29
N CYS A 50 -22.02 0.43 -1.74
CA CYS A 50 -21.47 0.20 -0.42
C CYS A 50 -19.95 0.09 -0.42
N HIS A 51 -19.29 -0.06 -1.57
CA HIS A 51 -17.82 -0.06 -1.62
C HIS A 51 -17.21 1.23 -1.08
N LEU A 52 -16.17 1.06 -0.28
CA LEU A 52 -15.42 2.10 0.42
C LEU A 52 -14.05 2.27 -0.21
N ILE A 53 -13.41 1.16 -0.63
CA ILE A 53 -12.03 1.15 -1.09
C ILE A 53 -11.98 1.25 -2.61
N ALA A 54 -11.33 2.30 -3.10
CA ALA A 54 -11.17 2.60 -4.52
C ALA A 54 -12.44 2.28 -5.33
N PRO A 55 -13.62 2.83 -4.96
CA PRO A 55 -14.91 2.38 -5.49
C PRO A 55 -14.99 2.54 -7.01
N LYS A 56 -14.27 3.54 -7.56
CA LYS A 56 -14.21 3.83 -9.00
C LYS A 56 -12.94 3.32 -9.69
N CYS A 57 -12.18 2.40 -9.07
CA CYS A 57 -11.07 1.73 -9.75
C CYS A 57 -11.61 0.98 -10.98
N PRO A 58 -11.07 1.18 -12.19
CA PRO A 58 -11.61 0.54 -13.39
C PRO A 58 -11.48 -0.98 -13.34
N VAL A 59 -12.61 -1.67 -13.31
CA VAL A 59 -12.68 -3.14 -13.32
C VAL A 59 -12.86 -3.60 -14.78
N PRO A 60 -11.95 -4.44 -15.32
CA PRO A 60 -12.13 -5.00 -16.65
C PRO A 60 -13.39 -5.86 -16.78
N ALA A 61 -13.96 -5.94 -17.97
CA ALA A 61 -15.12 -6.80 -18.24
C ALA A 61 -14.84 -8.25 -17.83
N GLY A 62 -15.78 -8.87 -17.12
CA GLY A 62 -15.65 -10.25 -16.64
C GLY A 62 -14.72 -10.43 -15.43
N LYS A 63 -14.26 -9.35 -14.79
CA LYS A 63 -13.50 -9.38 -13.53
C LYS A 63 -14.32 -8.78 -12.40
N THR A 64 -14.01 -9.19 -11.16
CA THR A 64 -14.66 -8.69 -9.94
C THR A 64 -13.90 -7.55 -9.27
N ALA A 65 -12.64 -7.35 -9.66
CA ALA A 65 -11.72 -6.36 -9.09
C ALA A 65 -10.77 -5.84 -10.16
N CYS A 66 -10.27 -4.61 -10.00
CA CYS A 66 -9.19 -4.09 -10.82
C CYS A 66 -7.88 -4.83 -10.51
N SER A 67 -6.96 -4.90 -11.48
CA SER A 67 -5.65 -5.51 -11.26
C SER A 67 -4.83 -4.71 -10.24
N PHE A 68 -3.85 -5.37 -9.61
CA PHE A 68 -3.02 -4.71 -8.59
C PHE A 68 -2.30 -3.48 -9.17
N ALA A 69 -1.69 -3.57 -10.34
CA ALA A 69 -1.06 -2.43 -10.98
C ALA A 69 -2.04 -1.27 -11.27
N ASN A 70 -3.26 -1.58 -11.75
CA ASN A 70 -4.27 -0.56 -12.02
C ASN A 70 -4.79 0.07 -10.73
N PHE A 71 -4.95 -0.72 -9.66
CA PHE A 71 -5.29 -0.24 -8.33
C PHE A 71 -4.26 0.76 -7.84
N VAL A 72 -2.97 0.40 -7.87
CA VAL A 72 -1.88 1.29 -7.44
C VAL A 72 -1.88 2.58 -8.26
N LYS A 73 -1.91 2.48 -9.59
CA LYS A 73 -1.92 3.68 -10.46
C LYS A 73 -3.14 4.58 -10.22
N TYR A 74 -4.28 3.97 -9.87
CA TYR A 74 -5.51 4.69 -9.56
C TYR A 74 -5.42 5.45 -8.23
N ILE A 75 -4.95 4.78 -7.16
CA ILE A 75 -4.89 5.37 -5.81
C ILE A 75 -3.67 6.27 -5.59
N SER A 76 -2.66 6.26 -6.48
CA SER A 76 -1.47 7.08 -6.31
C SER A 76 -1.74 8.57 -6.52
N THR A 77 -1.07 9.41 -5.72
CA THR A 77 -0.95 10.86 -6.00
C THR A 77 -0.22 11.09 -7.31
N GLU A 78 -0.41 12.25 -7.91
CA GLU A 78 0.28 12.64 -9.14
C GLU A 78 1.81 12.56 -9.00
N SER A 79 2.36 13.12 -7.92
CA SER A 79 3.81 13.06 -7.64
C SER A 79 4.34 11.63 -7.51
N ALA A 80 3.60 10.72 -6.87
CA ALA A 80 4.02 9.33 -6.76
C ALA A 80 3.97 8.62 -8.13
N ARG A 81 2.98 8.91 -8.97
CA ARG A 81 2.93 8.38 -10.34
C ARG A 81 4.12 8.87 -11.16
N GLU A 82 4.41 10.17 -11.13
CA GLU A 82 5.52 10.76 -11.88
C GLU A 82 6.87 10.14 -11.50
N GLN A 83 7.11 9.93 -10.20
CA GLN A 83 8.33 9.30 -9.70
C GLN A 83 8.44 7.82 -10.10
N ASN A 84 7.31 7.11 -10.17
CA ASN A 84 7.28 5.69 -10.51
C ASN A 84 7.21 5.42 -12.02
N GLU A 85 6.73 6.36 -12.84
CA GLU A 85 6.48 6.15 -14.28
C GLU A 85 7.72 5.62 -15.05
N PRO A 86 8.95 6.13 -14.83
CA PRO A 86 10.15 5.62 -15.52
C PRO A 86 10.41 4.12 -15.29
N ARG A 87 9.93 3.56 -14.18
CA ARG A 87 10.11 2.15 -13.79
C ARG A 87 8.79 1.39 -13.73
N TRP A 88 7.72 1.93 -14.31
CA TRP A 88 6.38 1.35 -14.16
C TRP A 88 6.26 -0.09 -14.67
N SER A 89 6.97 -0.44 -15.75
CA SER A 89 6.98 -1.81 -16.27
C SER A 89 7.55 -2.82 -15.25
N LEU A 90 8.58 -2.43 -14.50
CA LEU A 90 9.15 -3.23 -13.42
C LEU A 90 8.16 -3.38 -12.27
N PHE A 91 7.54 -2.28 -11.81
CA PHE A 91 6.56 -2.33 -10.73
C PHE A 91 5.33 -3.14 -11.11
N LYS A 92 4.83 -2.99 -12.34
CA LYS A 92 3.73 -3.80 -12.87
C LYS A 92 4.07 -5.29 -12.80
N THR A 93 5.29 -5.68 -13.16
CA THR A 93 5.74 -7.07 -13.07
C THR A 93 5.76 -7.57 -11.62
N ILE A 94 6.23 -6.74 -10.68
CA ILE A 94 6.20 -7.08 -9.24
C ILE A 94 4.76 -7.27 -8.77
N PHE A 95 3.84 -6.36 -9.14
CA PHE A 95 2.43 -6.43 -8.78
C PHE A 95 1.71 -7.63 -9.40
N ASP A 96 1.96 -7.93 -10.68
CA ASP A 96 1.35 -9.07 -11.37
C ASP A 96 1.77 -10.41 -10.74
N ASN A 97 3.01 -10.49 -10.22
CA ASN A 97 3.54 -11.69 -9.56
C ASN A 97 3.23 -11.75 -8.04
N ALA A 98 2.62 -10.71 -7.47
CA ALA A 98 2.41 -10.62 -6.03
C ALA A 98 1.43 -11.68 -5.48
N GLY A 99 0.54 -12.21 -6.32
CA GLY A 99 -0.40 -13.28 -5.94
C GLY A 99 0.30 -14.61 -5.63
N ASP A 100 1.49 -14.83 -6.19
CA ASP A 100 2.27 -16.07 -6.06
C ASP A 100 3.42 -15.94 -5.04
N LYS A 101 3.54 -14.79 -4.35
CA LYS A 101 4.62 -14.50 -3.41
C LYS A 101 4.10 -14.11 -2.02
N PRO A 102 4.83 -14.45 -0.94
CA PRO A 102 4.60 -13.88 0.38
C PRO A 102 4.62 -12.34 0.36
N LEU A 103 3.78 -11.71 1.19
CA LEU A 103 3.68 -10.25 1.28
C LEU A 103 5.02 -9.56 1.63
N ILE A 104 5.84 -10.23 2.44
CA ILE A 104 7.17 -9.75 2.82
C ILE A 104 8.09 -9.68 1.59
N ASP A 105 8.01 -10.66 0.69
CA ASP A 105 8.85 -10.73 -0.50
C ASP A 105 8.44 -9.67 -1.53
N THR A 106 7.13 -9.50 -1.75
CA THR A 106 6.60 -8.41 -2.60
C THR A 106 6.99 -7.03 -2.07
N SER A 107 6.90 -6.82 -0.75
CA SER A 107 7.33 -5.58 -0.11
C SER A 107 8.83 -5.32 -0.28
N LYS A 108 9.66 -6.36 -0.13
CA LYS A 108 11.10 -6.30 -0.37
C LYS A 108 11.42 -5.94 -1.82
N ASP A 109 10.79 -6.62 -2.78
CA ASP A 109 10.98 -6.38 -4.22
C ASP A 109 10.63 -4.93 -4.59
N LEU A 110 9.52 -4.39 -4.06
CA LEU A 110 9.12 -2.99 -4.27
C LEU A 110 10.12 -2.00 -3.70
N ARG A 111 10.63 -2.28 -2.49
CA ARG A 111 11.64 -1.44 -1.84
C ARG A 111 12.94 -1.41 -2.65
N GLU A 112 13.45 -2.57 -3.03
CA GLU A 112 14.69 -2.70 -3.81
C GLU A 112 14.55 -2.09 -5.20
N ALA A 113 13.33 -2.14 -5.77
CA ALA A 113 12.98 -1.44 -6.99
C ALA A 113 12.79 0.08 -6.82
N GLY A 114 12.89 0.64 -5.61
CA GLY A 114 12.76 2.07 -5.34
C GLY A 114 11.35 2.61 -5.54
N PHE A 115 10.33 1.80 -5.23
CA PHE A 115 8.92 2.21 -5.32
C PHE A 115 8.62 3.37 -4.36
N HIS A 116 7.98 4.41 -4.88
CA HIS A 116 7.51 5.55 -4.09
C HIS A 116 6.02 5.44 -3.81
N ALA A 117 5.65 5.29 -2.54
CA ALA A 117 4.25 5.34 -2.13
C ALA A 117 3.81 6.77 -1.84
N GLY A 118 2.69 7.15 -2.45
CA GLY A 118 1.91 8.32 -2.08
C GLY A 118 0.48 8.09 -2.52
N TYR A 119 -0.48 8.18 -1.61
CA TYR A 119 -1.87 7.81 -1.86
C TYR A 119 -2.78 9.04 -1.89
N ASP A 120 -3.60 9.13 -2.93
CA ASP A 120 -4.70 10.07 -3.05
C ASP A 120 -5.89 9.53 -2.25
N GLN A 121 -6.09 10.06 -1.04
CA GLN A 121 -7.17 9.66 -0.13
C GLN A 121 -8.56 9.81 -0.77
N ALA A 122 -8.77 10.82 -1.62
CA ALA A 122 -10.05 11.02 -2.28
C ALA A 122 -10.37 9.92 -3.31
N ARG A 123 -9.35 9.23 -3.81
CA ARG A 123 -9.50 8.05 -4.67
C ARG A 123 -9.53 6.76 -3.88
N LEU A 124 -8.65 6.63 -2.88
CA LEU A 124 -8.53 5.43 -2.06
C LEU A 124 -9.78 5.21 -1.21
N CYS A 125 -10.27 6.22 -0.50
CA CYS A 125 -11.44 6.16 0.38
C CYS A 125 -12.23 7.47 0.35
N PRO A 126 -13.02 7.73 -0.72
CA PRO A 126 -13.71 9.00 -0.91
C PRO A 126 -14.70 9.37 0.22
N LYS A 127 -15.29 8.37 0.88
CA LYS A 127 -16.21 8.58 2.02
C LYS A 127 -15.48 9.01 3.30
N GLU A 128 -14.17 8.84 3.34
CA GLU A 128 -13.27 9.25 4.44
C GLU A 128 -12.21 10.23 3.93
N LYS A 129 -12.55 11.05 2.93
CA LYS A 129 -11.60 12.02 2.33
C LYS A 129 -11.05 13.03 3.34
N ASP A 130 -11.82 13.31 4.40
CA ASP A 130 -11.49 14.26 5.46
C ASP A 130 -10.79 13.57 6.66
N SER A 131 -10.54 12.25 6.58
CA SER A 131 -9.78 11.53 7.60
C SER A 131 -8.32 12.01 7.61
N PRO A 132 -7.73 12.24 8.79
CA PRO A 132 -6.43 12.89 8.92
C PRO A 132 -5.25 12.08 8.40
N SER A 133 -5.42 10.78 8.10
CA SER A 133 -4.41 9.95 7.42
C SER A 133 -4.98 8.65 6.86
N VAL A 134 -4.28 8.09 5.86
CA VAL A 134 -4.52 6.73 5.33
C VAL A 134 -4.48 5.68 6.45
N SER A 135 -3.62 5.86 7.45
CA SER A 135 -3.52 4.98 8.63
C SER A 135 -4.80 4.94 9.47
N VAL A 136 -5.51 6.07 9.59
CA VAL A 136 -6.81 6.13 10.28
C VAL A 136 -7.88 5.41 9.46
N THR A 137 -7.85 5.55 8.14
CA THR A 137 -8.73 4.83 7.23
C THR A 137 -8.46 3.32 7.21
N ILE A 138 -7.19 2.88 7.20
CA ILE A 138 -6.80 1.47 7.37
C ILE A 138 -7.32 0.91 8.70
N ARG A 139 -7.32 1.71 9.78
CA ARG A 139 -7.89 1.32 11.06
C ARG A 139 -9.43 1.17 10.99
N GLY A 140 -10.11 2.02 10.22
CA GLY A 140 -11.53 1.87 9.90
C GLY A 140 -11.82 0.60 9.07
N MET A 141 -10.96 0.29 8.10
CA MET A 141 -11.05 -0.93 7.28
C MET A 141 -10.89 -2.23 8.07
N ARG A 142 -10.18 -2.23 9.21
CA ARG A 142 -10.15 -3.40 10.12
C ARG A 142 -11.56 -3.84 10.56
N GLY A 143 -12.50 -2.90 10.65
CA GLY A 143 -13.92 -3.19 10.91
C GLY A 143 -14.57 -4.09 9.84
N ILE A 144 -14.14 -3.97 8.58
CA ILE A 144 -14.63 -4.78 7.45
C ILE A 144 -14.08 -6.21 7.54
N ALA A 145 -12.81 -6.38 7.95
CA ALA A 145 -12.21 -7.69 8.20
C ALA A 145 -12.82 -8.42 9.41
N THR A 146 -13.31 -7.69 10.42
CA THR A 146 -14.02 -8.28 11.58
C THR A 146 -15.49 -8.62 11.32
N ALA A 147 -16.09 -8.10 10.24
CA ALA A 147 -17.47 -8.39 9.86
C ALA A 147 -17.62 -9.71 9.05
N THR A 148 -16.50 -10.32 8.64
CA THR A 148 -16.49 -11.67 8.06
C THR A 148 -16.36 -12.72 9.17
N LYS A 149 -17.33 -13.65 9.20
CA LYS A 149 -17.49 -14.80 10.12
C LYS A 149 -16.35 -15.02 11.14
N LYS A 150 -16.68 -14.85 12.43
CA LYS A 150 -15.97 -15.34 13.63
C LYS A 150 -14.46 -15.58 13.39
N ASN A 151 -13.68 -14.52 13.50
CA ASN A 151 -12.23 -14.63 13.55
C ASN A 151 -11.85 -15.60 14.70
N GLN A 152 -11.23 -16.74 14.37
CA GLN A 152 -10.80 -17.75 15.37
C GLN A 152 -9.61 -17.27 16.20
N TYR A 153 -9.01 -16.14 15.84
CA TYR A 153 -7.91 -15.54 16.56
C TYR A 153 -8.45 -14.33 17.34
N PRO A 154 -8.46 -14.40 18.69
CA PRO A 154 -8.87 -13.26 19.49
C PRO A 154 -7.92 -12.10 19.23
N ASP A 155 -8.49 -10.92 18.96
CA ASP A 155 -7.74 -9.67 19.00
C ASP A 155 -7.03 -9.59 20.35
N GLN A 156 -5.70 -9.41 20.33
CA GLN A 156 -4.96 -9.12 21.54
C GLN A 156 -5.43 -7.78 22.08
N SER A 157 -6.38 -7.84 23.01
CA SER A 157 -6.80 -6.71 23.82
C SER A 157 -5.57 -6.16 24.54
N LYS A 158 -5.23 -4.90 24.24
CA LYS A 158 -4.27 -4.12 25.01
C LYS A 158 -4.78 -4.03 26.46
N LYS A 159 -3.95 -4.47 27.40
CA LYS A 159 -3.98 -3.98 28.78
C LYS A 159 -3.30 -2.62 28.82
#